data_AF-A0A4Q3UKM0-F1
#
_entry.id   AF-A0A4Q3UKM0-F1
#
_cell.length_a   1.000
_cell.length_b   1.000
_cell.length_c   1.000
_cell.angle_alpha   90.00
_cell.angle_beta   90.00
_cell.angle_gamma   90.00
#
_symmetry.space_group_name_H-M   'P 1'
#
loop_
_entity.id
_entity.type
_entity.pdbx_description
1 polymer ?
#
loop_
_entity_poly.entity_id
_entity_poly.type
_entity_poly.pdbx_seq_one_letter_code
_entity_poly.pdbx_strand_id
1 'polypeptide(L)'
;MRTRSSPWGRLCARNGYGPPSARSPLPSTTSSSRKGPKARSCLPPSSGKRVRRGEIFWVTWEPHRGAEQGGTRPALIVQADEANELECYGNTIVLAMSTTVPVDEMLHISIEPSRLNGLSNSGIVRCEQVMTISKSRLGAKIGILEPRYMTRVDQALRSVLALD
;
A
#
# COMPACT_ATOMS: atom_id res chain seq x y z
N MET A 1 -26.61 5.16 -18.24
CA MET A 1 -25.63 5.92 -17.43
C MET A 1 -24.23 5.41 -17.73
N ARG A 2 -23.36 6.22 -18.34
CA ARG A 2 -21.97 5.83 -18.64
C ARG A 2 -21.18 5.84 -17.33
N THR A 3 -20.75 4.67 -16.87
CA THR A 3 -19.81 4.57 -15.75
C THR A 3 -18.52 5.31 -16.14
N ARG A 4 -18.19 6.38 -15.43
CA ARG A 4 -16.86 7.00 -15.54
C ARG A 4 -15.87 5.93 -15.08
N SER A 5 -15.18 5.29 -16.03
CA SER A 5 -14.13 4.33 -15.74
C SER A 5 -13.10 5.01 -14.82
N SER A 6 -12.86 4.41 -13.65
CA SER A 6 -11.85 4.86 -12.70
C SER A 6 -10.52 5.14 -13.42
N PRO A 7 -9.82 6.25 -13.13
CA PRO A 7 -8.50 6.55 -13.72
C PRO A 7 -7.55 5.35 -13.64
N TRP A 8 -7.68 4.56 -12.57
CA TRP A 8 -6.85 3.40 -12.25
C TRP A 8 -7.12 2.17 -13.12
N GLY A 9 -8.37 1.94 -13.53
CA GLY A 9 -8.73 0.78 -14.38
C GLY A 9 -8.09 0.86 -15.77
N ARG A 10 -7.96 2.08 -16.33
CA ARG A 10 -7.25 2.30 -17.60
C ARG A 10 -5.73 2.21 -17.45
N LEU A 11 -5.19 2.51 -16.27
CA LEU A 11 -3.75 2.49 -16.01
C LEU A 11 -3.20 1.04 -15.94
N CYS A 12 -3.91 0.13 -15.26
CA CYS A 12 -3.53 -1.31 -15.25
C CYS A 12 -3.51 -1.85 -16.70
N ALA A 13 -4.55 -1.60 -17.51
CA ALA A 13 -4.62 -2.08 -18.90
C ALA A 13 -3.51 -1.51 -19.80
N ARG A 14 -3.17 -0.21 -19.66
CA ARG A 14 -2.18 0.48 -20.49
C ARG A 14 -0.72 0.08 -20.18
N ASN A 15 -0.45 -0.35 -18.95
CA ASN A 15 0.86 -0.83 -18.51
C ASN A 15 1.02 -2.36 -18.61
N GLY A 16 0.08 -3.06 -19.28
CA GLY A 16 0.14 -4.52 -19.48
C GLY A 16 -0.37 -5.35 -18.30
N TYR A 17 -0.99 -4.71 -17.30
CA TYR A 17 -1.65 -5.37 -16.19
C TYR A 17 -3.13 -5.58 -16.53
N GLY A 18 -3.43 -6.52 -17.43
CA GLY A 18 -4.79 -7.02 -17.66
C GLY A 18 -4.91 -8.46 -17.18
N PRO A 19 -6.10 -8.94 -16.79
CA PRO A 19 -6.32 -10.39 -16.72
C PRO A 19 -5.97 -11.01 -18.07
N PRO A 20 -5.39 -12.21 -18.14
CA PRO A 20 -5.12 -12.87 -19.42
C PRO A 20 -6.44 -12.95 -20.17
N SER A 21 -6.54 -12.24 -21.30
CA SER A 21 -7.72 -12.31 -22.16
C SER A 21 -7.95 -13.77 -22.52
N ALA A 22 -9.18 -14.26 -22.29
CA ALA A 22 -9.58 -15.59 -22.71
C ALA A 22 -9.17 -15.83 -24.17
N ARG A 23 -8.53 -16.97 -24.42
CA ARG A 23 -7.95 -17.35 -25.71
C ARG A 23 -8.98 -17.18 -26.83
N SER A 24 -8.71 -16.27 -27.76
CA SER A 24 -9.28 -16.38 -29.10
C SER A 24 -8.62 -17.56 -29.83
N PRO A 25 -9.33 -18.33 -30.68
CA PRO A 25 -8.73 -19.42 -31.43
C PRO A 25 -7.65 -18.88 -32.38
N LEU A 26 -6.46 -19.50 -32.36
CA LEU A 26 -5.37 -19.17 -33.28
C LEU A 26 -5.72 -19.62 -34.71
N PRO A 27 -5.43 -18.81 -35.75
CA PRO A 27 -5.31 -19.35 -37.10
C PRO A 27 -3.93 -20.00 -37.26
N SER A 28 -3.92 -21.17 -37.92
CA SER A 28 -2.72 -21.91 -38.29
C SER A 28 -2.05 -21.27 -39.51
N THR A 29 -0.76 -20.89 -39.42
CA THR A 29 0.25 -21.04 -40.50
C THR A 29 1.66 -20.60 -40.06
N THR A 30 2.60 -21.53 -40.18
CA THR A 30 4.04 -21.49 -40.53
C THR A 30 4.96 -20.26 -40.28
N SER A 31 6.06 -20.57 -39.57
CA SER A 31 7.46 -20.11 -39.67
C SER A 31 7.85 -18.63 -39.73
N SER A 32 8.51 -18.14 -38.66
CA SER A 32 9.78 -17.39 -38.70
C SER A 32 10.15 -16.92 -37.29
N SER A 33 11.19 -17.52 -36.70
CA SER A 33 11.64 -17.24 -35.33
C SER A 33 12.45 -15.93 -35.28
N ARG A 34 11.75 -14.79 -35.19
CA ARG A 34 12.30 -13.57 -34.55
C ARG A 34 11.79 -13.53 -33.11
N LYS A 35 12.70 -13.70 -32.13
CA LYS A 35 12.38 -13.52 -30.71
C LYS A 35 12.07 -12.04 -30.47
N GLY A 36 10.79 -11.68 -30.56
CA GLY A 36 10.28 -10.39 -30.10
C GLY A 36 10.57 -10.20 -28.59
N PRO A 37 10.52 -8.96 -28.08
CA PRO A 37 10.75 -8.69 -26.66
C PRO A 37 9.75 -9.53 -25.85
N LYS A 38 10.27 -10.40 -24.97
CA LYS A 38 9.44 -11.17 -24.05
C LYS A 38 8.53 -10.18 -23.33
N ALA A 39 7.22 -10.31 -23.51
CA ALA A 39 6.26 -9.61 -22.66
C ALA A 39 6.70 -9.85 -21.22
N ARG A 40 7.00 -8.76 -20.49
CA ARG A 40 7.36 -8.85 -19.07
C ARG A 40 6.24 -9.63 -18.42
N SER A 41 6.52 -10.86 -18.01
CA SER A 41 5.55 -11.75 -17.42
C SER A 41 4.93 -10.99 -16.25
N CYS A 42 3.63 -10.77 -16.33
CA CYS A 42 2.82 -10.30 -15.23
C CYS A 42 3.27 -11.08 -14.00
N LEU A 43 3.78 -10.39 -12.99
CA LEU A 43 4.02 -11.02 -11.69
C LEU A 43 2.72 -11.77 -11.35
N PRO A 44 2.79 -13.05 -10.95
CA PRO A 44 1.59 -13.78 -10.57
C PRO A 44 0.84 -12.93 -9.56
N PRO A 45 -0.52 -12.89 -9.61
CA PRO A 45 -1.28 -12.14 -8.62
C PRO A 45 -0.75 -12.58 -7.26
N SER A 46 -0.15 -11.64 -6.53
CA SER A 46 0.29 -11.97 -5.18
C SER A 46 -0.96 -12.46 -4.46
N SER A 47 -0.81 -13.46 -3.59
CA SER A 47 -1.85 -14.01 -2.73
C SER A 47 -2.42 -12.88 -1.86
N GLY A 48 -3.24 -12.05 -2.49
CA GLY A 48 -3.18 -10.61 -2.28
C GLY A 48 -3.99 -10.29 -1.05
N LYS A 49 -3.32 -10.16 0.09
CA LYS A 49 -3.96 -9.67 1.31
C LYS A 49 -4.77 -8.43 0.94
N ARG A 50 -6.10 -8.53 1.17
CA ARG A 50 -7.00 -7.39 1.07
C ARG A 50 -6.65 -6.46 2.22
N VAL A 51 -6.28 -5.24 1.87
CA VAL A 51 -5.88 -4.20 2.82
C VAL A 51 -6.71 -2.97 2.56
N ARG A 52 -6.99 -2.22 3.62
CA ARG A 52 -7.74 -0.97 3.55
C ARG A 52 -7.02 0.14 4.27
N ARG A 53 -7.28 1.36 3.81
CA ARG A 53 -6.82 2.59 4.42
C ARG A 53 -7.27 2.65 5.89
N GLY A 54 -6.37 3.04 6.77
CA GLY A 54 -6.60 3.12 8.21
C GLY A 54 -6.37 1.80 8.94
N GLU A 55 -6.12 0.68 8.26
CA GLU A 55 -5.75 -0.57 8.94
C GLU A 55 -4.31 -0.54 9.46
N ILE A 56 -4.08 -1.20 10.60
CA ILE A 56 -2.78 -1.30 11.25
C ILE A 56 -2.29 -2.75 11.17
N PHE A 57 -1.06 -2.95 10.70
CA PHE A 57 -0.43 -4.26 10.54
C PHE A 57 0.95 -4.32 11.16
N TRP A 58 1.36 -5.49 11.64
CA TRP A 58 2.79 -5.74 11.89
C TRP A 58 3.56 -5.78 10.59
N VAL A 59 4.73 -5.11 10.54
CA VAL A 59 5.61 -5.12 9.37
C VAL A 59 7.05 -5.32 9.82
N THR A 60 7.77 -6.16 9.09
CA THR A 60 9.23 -6.25 9.18
C THR A 60 9.85 -5.32 8.14
N TRP A 61 10.58 -4.31 8.64
CA TRP A 61 11.12 -3.22 7.85
C TRP A 61 12.54 -3.49 7.33
N GLU A 62 13.07 -4.69 7.59
CA GLU A 62 14.40 -5.08 7.13
C GLU A 62 14.44 -5.53 5.65
N PRO A 63 15.56 -5.31 4.94
CA PRO A 63 16.69 -4.48 5.35
C PRO A 63 16.38 -2.99 5.24
N HIS A 64 16.69 -2.22 6.28
CA HIS A 64 16.62 -0.75 6.25
C HIS A 64 18.01 -0.14 6.01
N ARG A 65 18.05 1.13 5.57
CA ARG A 65 19.30 1.88 5.35
C ARG A 65 19.26 3.25 6.02
N GLY A 66 20.33 3.61 6.72
CA GLY A 66 20.47 4.94 7.32
C GLY A 66 19.36 5.24 8.33
N ALA A 67 18.60 6.31 8.08
CA ALA A 67 17.53 6.79 8.95
C ALA A 67 16.13 6.22 8.61
N GLU A 68 16.04 5.27 7.68
CA GLU A 68 14.82 4.50 7.44
C GLU A 68 14.38 3.77 8.72
N GLN A 69 13.07 3.58 8.89
CA GLN A 69 12.55 2.81 10.01
C GLN A 69 12.98 1.35 9.92
N GLY A 70 13.55 0.81 11.01
CA GLY A 70 14.05 -0.56 11.10
C GLY A 70 13.28 -1.44 12.10
N GLY A 71 13.61 -2.74 12.09
CA GLY A 71 13.05 -3.76 12.97
C GLY A 71 11.64 -4.23 12.59
N THR A 72 10.94 -4.85 13.55
CA THR A 72 9.53 -5.27 13.39
C THR A 72 8.65 -4.35 14.23
N ARG A 73 7.79 -3.56 13.57
CA ARG A 73 6.91 -2.59 14.22
C ARG A 73 5.60 -2.43 13.46
N PRO A 74 4.54 -1.87 14.10
CA PRO A 74 3.29 -1.61 13.42
C PRO A 74 3.45 -0.59 12.28
N ALA A 75 2.60 -0.72 11.27
CA ALA A 75 2.49 0.17 10.13
C ALA A 75 1.02 0.49 9.88
N LEU A 76 0.72 1.75 9.58
CA LEU A 76 -0.61 2.23 9.21
C LEU A 76 -0.72 2.27 7.69
N ILE A 77 -1.74 1.63 7.12
CA ILE A 77 -2.04 1.72 5.68
C ILE A 77 -2.65 3.10 5.37
N VAL A 78 -2.05 3.84 4.43
CA VAL A 78 -2.53 5.18 4.02
C VAL A 78 -2.94 5.28 2.55
N GLN A 79 -2.59 4.29 1.72
CA GLN A 79 -3.01 4.21 0.32
C GLN A 79 -4.54 4.15 0.20
N ALA A 80 -5.08 4.81 -0.82
CA ALA A 80 -6.51 4.79 -1.16
C ALA A 80 -7.00 3.36 -1.45
N ASP A 81 -8.23 3.05 -1.03
CA ASP A 81 -8.80 1.71 -1.13
C ASP A 81 -8.95 1.26 -2.58
N GLU A 82 -9.30 2.18 -3.49
CA GLU A 82 -9.42 1.87 -4.92
C GLU A 82 -8.10 1.37 -5.52
N ALA A 83 -6.95 1.84 -5.01
CA ALA A 83 -5.64 1.35 -5.43
C ALA A 83 -5.26 0.05 -4.70
N ASN A 84 -5.64 -0.10 -3.43
CA ASN A 84 -5.40 -1.32 -2.66
C ASN A 84 -6.17 -2.53 -3.23
N GLU A 85 -7.36 -2.31 -3.78
CA GLU A 85 -8.23 -3.36 -4.33
C GLU A 85 -7.78 -3.88 -5.71
N LEU A 86 -6.83 -3.21 -6.37
CA LEU A 86 -6.28 -3.69 -7.64
C LEU A 86 -5.44 -4.95 -7.41
N GLU A 87 -5.92 -6.08 -7.91
CA GLU A 87 -5.19 -7.37 -7.89
C GLU A 87 -3.84 -7.29 -8.64
N CYS A 88 -3.78 -6.38 -9.61
CA CYS A 88 -2.63 -6.03 -10.44
C CYS A 88 -1.49 -5.37 -9.61
N TYR A 89 -1.81 -4.80 -8.44
CA TYR A 89 -0.87 -4.11 -7.56
C TYR A 89 -0.59 -4.88 -6.28
N GLY A 90 0.60 -5.49 -6.22
CA GLY A 90 1.09 -6.22 -5.06
C GLY A 90 1.61 -5.35 -3.91
N ASN A 91 1.61 -4.02 -4.05
CA ASN A 91 2.17 -3.08 -3.08
C ASN A 91 1.08 -2.22 -2.41
N THR A 92 1.42 -1.58 -1.30
CA THR A 92 0.62 -0.56 -0.62
C THR A 92 1.52 0.50 0.01
N ILE A 93 0.96 1.67 0.34
CA ILE A 93 1.67 2.78 0.99
C ILE A 93 1.33 2.77 2.48
N VAL A 94 2.36 2.84 3.31
CA VAL A 94 2.26 2.80 4.76
C VAL A 94 3.01 3.94 5.43
N LEU A 95 2.59 4.25 6.66
CA LEU A 95 3.34 5.04 7.63
C LEU A 95 3.86 4.14 8.75
N ALA A 96 5.10 4.37 9.18
CA ALA A 96 5.65 3.65 10.33
C ALA A 96 5.05 4.14 11.65
N MET A 97 4.90 3.21 12.60
CA MET A 97 4.48 3.53 13.96
C MET A 97 5.57 3.20 14.99
N SER A 98 5.70 4.03 16.03
CA SER A 98 6.61 3.81 17.16
C SER A 98 5.92 4.06 18.49
N THR A 99 6.52 3.59 19.59
CA THR A 99 6.09 3.88 20.98
C THR A 99 6.99 4.91 21.66
N THR A 100 7.90 5.53 20.91
CA THR A 100 8.83 6.56 21.39
C THR A 100 8.11 7.89 21.60
N VAL A 101 8.67 8.80 22.38
CA VAL A 101 8.14 10.17 22.61
C VAL A 101 8.07 10.96 21.29
N PRO A 102 7.02 11.79 21.06
CA PRO A 102 6.94 12.64 19.86
C PRO A 102 8.01 13.72 19.92
N VAL A 103 8.71 13.94 18.79
CA VAL A 103 9.65 15.06 18.63
C VAL A 103 8.98 16.30 18.01
N ASP A 104 7.92 16.12 17.22
CA ASP A 104 7.22 17.19 16.50
C ASP A 104 5.71 16.88 16.42
N GLU A 105 4.86 17.71 17.02
CA GLU A 105 3.40 17.50 17.05
C GLU A 105 2.70 17.69 15.70
N MET A 106 3.35 18.36 14.74
CA MET A 106 2.81 18.54 13.38
C MET A 106 2.95 17.27 12.55
N LEU A 107 4.04 16.52 12.73
CA LEU A 107 4.37 15.33 11.93
C LEU A 107 4.07 14.02 12.66
N HIS A 108 4.04 14.05 13.99
CA HIS A 108 3.81 12.89 14.83
C HIS A 108 2.40 12.91 15.42
N ILE A 109 1.59 11.91 15.07
CA ILE A 109 0.24 11.79 15.59
C ILE A 109 0.23 10.78 16.73
N SER A 110 0.09 11.26 17.96
CA SER A 110 -0.09 10.42 19.15
C SER A 110 -1.44 9.70 19.13
N ILE A 111 -1.39 8.39 19.33
CA ILE A 111 -2.52 7.46 19.28
C ILE A 111 -2.64 6.76 20.63
N GLU A 112 -3.78 6.92 21.29
CA GLU A 112 -4.12 6.15 22.47
C GLU A 112 -4.62 4.74 22.14
N PRO A 113 -4.31 3.73 22.97
CA PRO A 113 -4.87 2.38 22.87
C PRO A 113 -6.38 2.38 22.83
N SER A 114 -6.95 1.55 21.98
CA SER A 114 -8.39 1.28 21.98
C SER A 114 -8.69 -0.13 21.50
N ARG A 115 -9.93 -0.57 21.74
CA ARG A 115 -10.43 -1.82 21.19
C ARG A 115 -10.45 -1.83 19.65
N LEU A 116 -10.58 -0.68 19.00
CA LEU A 116 -10.63 -0.58 17.54
C LEU A 116 -9.24 -0.70 16.93
N ASN A 117 -8.26 0.04 17.46
CA ASN A 117 -6.91 0.07 16.93
C ASN A 117 -6.04 -1.11 17.40
N GLY A 118 -6.44 -1.79 18.49
CA GLY A 118 -5.79 -3.01 18.98
C GLY A 118 -4.39 -2.79 19.55
N LEU A 119 -3.98 -1.53 19.75
CA LEU A 119 -2.70 -1.21 20.37
C LEU A 119 -2.74 -1.54 21.87
N SER A 120 -1.64 -2.05 22.40
CA SER A 120 -1.49 -2.30 23.84
C SER A 120 -0.99 -1.08 24.62
N ASN A 121 -0.21 -0.22 23.95
CA ASN A 121 0.41 0.98 24.52
C ASN A 121 0.18 2.17 23.58
N SER A 122 0.28 3.38 24.13
CA SER A 122 0.27 4.61 23.34
C SER A 122 1.32 4.54 22.23
N GLY A 123 0.93 4.90 21.03
CA GLY A 123 1.77 4.86 19.84
C GLY A 123 1.82 6.21 19.14
N ILE A 124 2.71 6.32 18.17
CA ILE A 124 2.90 7.49 17.34
C ILE A 124 2.93 7.05 15.89
N VAL A 125 2.12 7.69 15.06
CA VAL A 125 2.23 7.60 13.60
C VAL A 125 3.21 8.67 13.14
N ARG A 126 4.28 8.27 12.43
CA ARG A 126 5.32 9.17 11.93
C ARG A 126 5.06 9.50 10.46
N CYS A 127 4.45 10.65 10.20
CA CYS A 127 3.96 11.00 8.86
C CYS A 127 5.09 11.32 7.87
N GLU A 128 6.29 11.58 8.35
CA GLU A 128 7.51 11.75 7.53
C GLU A 128 8.10 10.41 7.06
N GLN A 129 7.75 9.29 7.71
CA GLN A 129 8.25 7.95 7.39
C GLN A 129 7.28 7.20 6.47
N VAL A 130 6.99 7.79 5.30
CA VAL A 130 6.14 7.22 4.25
C VAL A 130 6.93 6.21 3.43
N MET A 131 6.43 4.97 3.29
CA MET A 131 7.04 3.98 2.40
C MET A 131 6.02 3.17 1.63
N THR A 132 6.39 2.79 0.40
CA THR A 132 5.65 1.80 -0.39
C THR A 132 6.26 0.43 -0.13
N ILE A 133 5.45 -0.51 0.34
CA ILE A 133 5.89 -1.87 0.68
C ILE A 133 5.10 -2.92 -0.11
N SER A 134 5.70 -4.08 -0.34
CA SER A 134 4.97 -5.26 -0.82
C SER A 134 3.95 -5.69 0.24
N LYS A 135 2.72 -6.02 -0.18
CA LYS A 135 1.67 -6.61 0.68
C LYS A 135 2.14 -7.92 1.33
N SER A 136 3.16 -8.59 0.78
CA SER A 136 3.79 -9.78 1.39
C SER A 136 4.56 -9.48 2.68
N ARG A 137 4.97 -8.23 2.92
CA ARG A 137 5.65 -7.80 4.17
C ARG A 137 4.68 -7.56 5.32
N LEU A 138 3.37 -7.46 5.03
CA LEU A 138 2.35 -7.30 6.04
C LEU A 138 2.21 -8.62 6.80
N GLY A 139 2.34 -8.57 8.12
CA GLY A 139 2.14 -9.68 9.02
C GLY A 139 0.67 -9.82 9.43
N ALA A 140 0.44 -9.99 10.73
CA ALA A 140 -0.89 -10.01 11.32
C ALA A 140 -1.48 -8.60 11.38
N LYS A 141 -2.80 -8.49 11.14
CA LYS A 141 -3.56 -7.26 11.39
C LYS A 141 -3.66 -7.03 12.88
N ILE A 142 -3.42 -5.80 13.32
CA ILE A 142 -3.55 -5.37 14.71
C ILE A 142 -4.95 -4.78 14.94
N GLY A 143 -5.36 -3.86 14.07
CA GLY A 143 -6.65 -3.18 14.22
C GLY A 143 -6.89 -2.13 13.14
N ILE A 144 -7.73 -1.15 13.46
CA ILE A 144 -8.12 -0.05 12.59
C ILE A 144 -7.99 1.25 13.37
N LEU A 145 -7.38 2.25 12.77
CA LEU A 145 -7.22 3.57 13.37
C LEU A 145 -8.55 4.34 13.35
N GLU A 146 -8.87 5.02 14.44
CA GLU A 146 -10.09 5.81 14.56
C GLU A 146 -10.12 6.98 13.57
N PRO A 147 -11.30 7.36 13.05
CA PRO A 147 -11.44 8.46 12.09
C PRO A 147 -10.80 9.78 12.55
N ARG A 148 -10.91 10.12 13.84
CA ARG A 148 -10.33 11.35 14.41
C ARG A 148 -8.81 11.43 14.23
N TYR A 149 -8.11 10.29 14.31
CA TYR A 149 -6.68 10.25 14.09
C TYR A 149 -6.35 10.24 12.61
N MET A 150 -7.15 9.54 11.79
CA MET A 150 -7.01 9.58 10.33
C MET A 150 -7.12 11.01 9.78
N THR A 151 -8.02 11.85 10.29
CA THR A 151 -8.09 13.27 9.87
C THR A 151 -6.79 14.03 10.15
N ARG A 152 -6.14 13.78 11.29
CA ARG A 152 -4.85 14.40 11.64
C ARG A 152 -3.72 13.85 10.76
N VAL A 153 -3.73 12.55 10.48
CA VAL A 153 -2.79 11.91 9.55
C VAL A 153 -2.92 12.52 8.14
N ASP A 154 -4.14 12.78 7.67
CA ASP A 154 -4.38 13.39 6.36
C ASP A 154 -3.81 14.81 6.27
N GLN A 155 -3.98 15.59 7.34
CA GLN A 155 -3.41 16.93 7.44
C GLN A 155 -1.87 16.90 7.48
N ALA A 156 -1.29 16.03 8.31
CA ALA A 156 0.16 15.89 8.41
C ALA A 156 0.77 15.39 7.09
N LEU A 157 0.14 14.43 6.40
CA LEU A 157 0.58 13.96 5.09
C LEU A 157 0.56 15.07 4.03
N ARG A 158 -0.46 15.94 4.03
CA ARG A 158 -0.49 17.12 3.17
C ARG A 158 0.69 18.03 3.42
N SER A 159 1.00 18.32 4.70
CA SER A 159 2.15 19.13 5.07
C SER A 159 3.49 18.50 4.67
N VAL A 160 3.70 17.22 4.96
CA VAL A 160 4.94 16.48 4.64
C VAL A 160 5.19 16.43 3.13
N LEU A 161 4.12 16.25 2.35
CA LEU A 161 4.21 16.09 0.90
C LEU A 161 4.05 17.41 0.14
N ALA A 162 3.91 18.54 0.84
CA ALA A 162 3.63 19.85 0.27
C ALA A 162 2.44 19.85 -0.71
N LEU A 163 1.34 19.23 -0.29
CA LEU A 163 0.08 19.15 -1.03
C LEU A 163 -0.95 20.08 -0.38
N ASP A 164 -1.58 20.93 -1.19
CA ASP A 164 -2.65 21.84 -0.77
C ASP A 164 -4.00 21.10 -0.55
#